data_AF-A0A381S438-F1
#
_entry.id   AF-A0A381S438-F1
#
_cell.length_a   1.000
_cell.length_b   1.000
_cell.length_c   1.000
_cell.angle_alpha   90.00
_cell.angle_beta   90.00
_cell.angle_gamma   90.00
#
_symmetry.space_group_name_H-M   'P 1'
#
loop_
_entity.id
_entity.type
_entity.pdbx_description
1 polymer ?
#
loop_
_entity_poly.entity_id
_entity_poly.type
_entity_poly.pdbx_seq_one_letter_code
_entity_poly.pdbx_strand_id
1 'polypeptide(L)' 'VDGEGNMLPDALLVPEGTTAKGLAYAVHTDLGDGFIRAVDARSSRVIGAEHEIQNGDVISIYAKT' A
#
# COMPACT_ATOMS: atom_id res chain seq x y z
N VAL A 1 10.22 10.16 0.80
CA VAL A 1 11.41 9.31 0.84
C VAL A 1 11.00 8.08 1.62
N ASP A 2 11.26 6.87 1.14
CA ASP A 2 11.16 5.71 2.04
C ASP A 2 12.18 5.87 3.18
N GLY A 3 12.19 4.97 4.16
CA GLY A 3 13.15 5.01 5.27
C GLY A 3 14.62 5.05 4.85
N GLU A 4 14.93 4.83 3.56
CA GLU A 4 16.27 4.72 3.00
C GLU A 4 16.61 5.80 1.95
N GLY A 5 15.70 6.73 1.65
CA GLY A 5 15.97 7.84 0.74
C GLY A 5 15.69 7.59 -0.74
N ASN A 6 15.12 6.44 -1.12
CA ASN A 6 14.86 6.10 -2.52
C ASN A 6 13.55 6.71 -3.03
N MET A 7 13.55 7.03 -4.33
CA MET A 7 12.42 7.63 -5.03
C MET A 7 11.68 6.53 -5.80
N LEU A 8 10.48 6.20 -5.31
CA LEU A 8 9.56 5.11 -5.72
C LEU A 8 10.04 3.69 -5.31
N PRO A 9 9.44 3.06 -4.28
CA PRO A 9 9.73 1.68 -3.91
C PRO A 9 9.22 0.70 -4.97
N ASP A 10 9.75 -0.50 -4.91
CA ASP A 10 9.57 -1.62 -5.83
C ASP A 10 8.14 -1.80 -6.36
N ALA A 11 8.02 -2.05 -7.67
CA ALA A 11 6.75 -2.43 -8.28
C ALA A 11 6.40 -3.86 -7.89
N LEU A 12 5.28 -4.05 -7.16
CA LEU A 12 4.83 -5.36 -6.72
C LEU A 12 3.74 -5.92 -7.64
N LEU A 13 3.92 -7.16 -8.11
CA LEU A 13 2.87 -7.92 -8.78
C LEU A 13 2.04 -8.65 -7.74
N VAL A 14 0.73 -8.41 -7.75
CA VAL A 14 -0.24 -9.05 -6.86
C VAL A 14 -1.40 -9.61 -7.68
N PRO A 15 -2.13 -10.63 -7.17
CA PRO A 15 -3.31 -11.15 -7.83
C PRO A 15 -4.39 -10.07 -8.03
N GLU A 16 -5.21 -10.24 -9.07
CA GLU A 16 -6.40 -9.42 -9.26
C GLU A 16 -7.36 -9.57 -8.07
N GLY A 17 -8.01 -8.48 -7.67
CA GLY A 17 -8.86 -8.42 -6.48
C GLY A 17 -8.10 -8.28 -5.16
N THR A 18 -6.77 -8.11 -5.20
CA THR A 18 -6.02 -7.74 -3.99
C THR A 18 -6.53 -6.41 -3.46
N THR A 19 -6.71 -6.31 -2.14
CA THR A 19 -7.16 -5.08 -1.49
C THR A 19 -5.98 -4.26 -0.98
N ALA A 20 -6.21 -3.00 -0.59
CA ALA A 20 -5.17 -2.15 -0.01
C ALA A 20 -4.53 -2.76 1.24
N LYS A 21 -5.30 -3.46 2.08
CA LYS A 21 -4.74 -4.21 3.22
C LYS A 21 -3.99 -5.46 2.75
N GLY A 22 -4.50 -6.15 1.72
CA GLY A 22 -3.79 -7.27 1.10
C GLY A 22 -2.42 -6.88 0.55
N LEU A 23 -2.32 -5.70 -0.08
CA LEU A 23 -1.05 -5.13 -0.53
C LEU A 23 -0.10 -4.91 0.66
N ALA A 24 -0.59 -4.42 1.79
CA ALA A 24 0.24 -4.25 2.98
C ALA A 24 0.84 -5.57 3.47
N TYR A 25 0.05 -6.65 3.51
CA TYR A 25 0.56 -7.99 3.82
C TYR A 25 1.56 -8.52 2.78
N ALA A 26 1.38 -8.18 1.51
CA ALA A 26 2.29 -8.58 0.45
C ALA A 26 3.66 -7.88 0.54
N VAL A 27 3.71 -6.69 1.13
CA VAL A 27 4.96 -5.98 1.44
C VAL A 27 5.61 -6.54 2.71
N HIS A 28 4.87 -6.57 3.84
CA HIS A 28 5.35 -7.15 5.10
C HIS A 28 4.20 -7.45 6.05
N THR A 29 4.30 -8.52 6.85
CA THR A 29 3.25 -8.91 7.81
C THR A 29 2.94 -7.79 8.82
N ASP A 30 3.98 -7.14 9.36
CA ASP A 30 3.83 -6.04 10.32
C ASP A 30 3.04 -4.85 9.76
N LEU A 31 3.15 -4.56 8.46
CA LEU A 31 2.37 -3.51 7.80
C LEU A 31 0.89 -3.89 7.67
N GLY A 32 0.61 -5.16 7.37
CA GLY A 32 -0.74 -5.67 7.29
C GLY A 32 -1.44 -5.73 8.66
N ASP A 33 -0.73 -6.18 9.69
CA ASP A 33 -1.25 -6.27 11.06
C ASP A 33 -1.43 -4.88 11.68
N GLY A 34 -0.49 -3.97 11.40
CA GLY A 34 -0.54 -2.58 11.83
C GLY A 34 -1.40 -1.67 10.95
N PHE A 35 -2.07 -2.17 9.91
CA PHE A 35 -2.72 -1.34 8.90
C PHE A 35 -3.70 -0.31 9.50
N ILE A 36 -3.43 0.99 9.26
CA ILE A 36 -4.33 2.09 9.65
C ILE A 36 -5.11 2.55 8.42
N ARG A 37 -4.41 2.88 7.34
CA ARG A 37 -4.97 3.39 6.10
C ARG A 37 -3.99 3.29 4.94
N ALA A 38 -4.53 3.31 3.74
CA ALA A 38 -3.76 3.51 2.52
C ALA A 38 -4.06 4.90 1.94
N VAL A 39 -3.14 5.43 1.13
CA VAL A 39 -3.32 6.69 0.39
C VAL A 39 -2.86 6.49 -1.04
N ASP A 40 -3.69 6.89 -2.01
CA ASP A 40 -3.24 7.05 -3.40
C ASP A 40 -2.29 8.24 -3.48
N ALA A 41 -1.03 7.97 -3.77
CA ALA A 41 0.02 8.98 -3.83
C ALA A 41 -0.14 9.95 -5.02
N ARG A 42 -0.91 9.60 -6.06
CA ARG A 42 -1.18 10.49 -7.20
C ARG A 42 -2.26 11.49 -6.87
N SER A 43 -3.36 11.04 -6.28
CA SER A 43 -4.54 11.88 -5.99
C SER A 43 -4.58 12.42 -4.56
N SER A 44 -3.66 11.98 -3.69
CA SER A 44 -3.68 12.23 -2.24
C SER A 44 -4.98 11.79 -1.55
N ARG A 45 -5.72 10.85 -2.14
CA ARG A 45 -6.98 10.35 -1.59
C ARG A 45 -6.73 9.22 -0.62
N VAL A 46 -7.46 9.22 0.50
CA VAL A 46 -7.44 8.12 1.47
C VAL A 46 -8.21 6.94 0.91
N ILE A 47 -7.60 5.78 0.99
CA ILE A 47 -8.12 4.50 0.53
C ILE A 47 -8.37 3.60 1.76
N GLY A 48 -9.55 2.98 1.79
CA GLY A 48 -9.93 2.02 2.83
C GLY A 48 -9.29 0.64 2.64
N ALA A 49 -9.27 -0.16 3.70
CA ALA A 49 -8.66 -1.50 3.69
C ALA A 49 -9.19 -2.42 2.58
N GLU A 50 -10.50 -2.37 2.32
CA GLU A 50 -11.22 -3.24 1.36
C GLU A 50 -11.19 -2.70 -0.08
N HIS A 51 -10.53 -1.58 -0.34
CA HIS A 51 -10.43 -1.07 -1.69
C HIS A 51 -9.55 -2.00 -2.54
N GLU A 52 -10.12 -2.53 -3.61
CA GLU A 52 -9.39 -3.33 -4.60
C GLU A 52 -8.44 -2.43 -5.38
N ILE A 53 -7.17 -2.81 -5.40
CA ILE A 53 -6.11 -2.04 -6.04
C ILE A 53 -6.05 -2.35 -7.53
N GLN A 54 -5.78 -1.33 -8.33
CA GLN A 54 -5.73 -1.42 -9.78
C GLN A 54 -4.29 -1.39 -10.29
N ASN A 55 -4.09 -1.94 -11.49
CA ASN A 55 -2.79 -1.91 -12.14
C ASN A 55 -2.33 -0.46 -12.36
N GLY A 56 -1.12 -0.14 -11.88
CA GLY A 56 -0.53 1.20 -11.97
C GLY A 56 -0.87 2.13 -10.82
N ASP A 57 -1.64 1.66 -9.82
CA ASP A 57 -1.86 2.39 -8.58
C ASP A 57 -0.55 2.60 -7.83
N VAL A 58 -0.39 3.81 -7.29
CA VAL A 58 0.75 4.17 -6.44
C VAL A 58 0.22 4.38 -5.03
N ILE A 59 0.42 3.40 -4.16
CA ILE A 59 -0.21 3.36 -2.85
C ILE A 59 0.83 3.51 -1.76
N SER A 60 0.55 4.43 -0.83
CA SER A 60 1.33 4.64 0.38
C SER A 60 0.58 4.07 1.58
N ILE A 61 1.19 3.12 2.28
CA ILE A 61 0.58 2.42 3.42
C ILE A 61 1.03 3.10 4.72
N TYR A 62 0.07 3.40 5.58
CA TYR A 62 0.32 3.87 6.94
C TYR A 62 -0.05 2.75 7.91
N ALA A 63 0.93 2.29 8.68
CA ALA A 63 0.76 1.29 9.71
C ALA A 63 1.11 1.86 11.09
N LYS A 64 0.49 1.30 12.13
CA LYS A 64 0.82 1.54 13.53
C LYS A 64 1.98 0.62 13.89
N THR A 65 3.20 1.05 13.55
CA THR A 65 4.42 0.43 14.06
C THR A 65 4.49 0.58 15.58
#